data_AF-A0AAV9N1S2-F1
#
_entry.id   AF-A0AAV9N1S2-F1
#
_cell.length_a   1.000
_cell.length_b   1.000
_cell.length_c   1.000
_cell.angle_alpha   90.00
_cell.angle_beta   90.00
_cell.angle_gamma   90.00
#
_symmetry.space_group_name_H-M   'P 1'
#
loop_
_entity.id
_entity.type
_entity.pdbx_description
1 polymer ?
#
loop_
_entity_poly.entity_id
_entity_poly.type
_entity_poly.pdbx_seq_one_letter_code
_entity_poly.pdbx_strand_id
1 'polypeptide(L)'
;MGQFTYSDGVATGKLVYYIPALVASILVASRHGFRKSSGWIYLTIFCVIRIVGSVAQLILISNPSSDGASTTALICTVLGLAPLLLASLGLLARCYYSILKQPWSTVFSLFGLRAVQILPTVGLILSIVGATNANTAAEIDKQDTVKIGVVLFTVSFASICLLCGIASLLAKKTKGGEKRLIRAVAFALPFLLVRVIYSLVAMFGNRSDFSLGNGSTAAVTISLFMEVLEECAVVLIYVFTGLKLPTVPVDADEDGVNLACRSERGGFGSGKFGLFSLGAAVLGRATKKHNGYGDVQSR
;
A
#
# COMPACT_ATOMS: atom_id res chain seq x y z
N MET A 1 28.06 27.82 -3.08
CA MET A 1 28.52 26.45 -2.76
C MET A 1 27.44 25.83 -1.89
N GLY A 2 26.69 24.86 -2.41
CA GLY A 2 25.54 24.28 -1.70
C GLY A 2 26.02 23.49 -0.49
N GLN A 3 25.59 23.87 0.71
CA GLN A 3 25.80 23.04 1.88
C GLN A 3 24.86 21.85 1.79
N PHE A 4 25.42 20.64 1.70
CA PHE A 4 24.65 19.41 1.82
C PHE A 4 24.00 19.38 3.19
N THR A 5 22.69 19.57 3.21
CA THR A 5 21.90 19.53 4.42
C THR A 5 21.57 18.08 4.75
N TYR A 6 21.41 17.75 6.03
CA TYR A 6 21.08 16.39 6.48
C TYR A 6 19.86 15.81 5.76
N SER A 7 18.83 16.64 5.51
CA SER A 7 17.63 16.29 4.74
C SER A 7 17.91 15.79 3.32
N ASP A 8 19.00 16.24 2.69
CA ASP A 8 19.37 15.88 1.33
C ASP A 8 19.84 14.42 1.28
N GLY A 9 20.69 14.04 2.24
CA GLY A 9 21.14 12.66 2.43
C GLY A 9 19.98 11.71 2.70
N VAL A 10 18.97 12.17 3.46
CA VAL A 10 17.75 11.40 3.70
C VAL A 10 16.96 11.17 2.41
N ALA A 11 16.74 12.23 1.61
CA ALA A 11 15.98 12.13 0.36
C ALA A 11 16.68 11.23 -0.65
N THR A 12 18.02 11.35 -0.79
CA THR A 12 18.81 10.45 -1.65
C THR A 12 18.77 9.00 -1.16
N GLY A 13 18.90 8.76 0.15
CA GLY A 13 18.85 7.41 0.73
C GLY A 13 17.51 6.70 0.47
N LYS A 14 16.39 7.43 0.59
CA LYS A 14 15.06 6.92 0.21
C LYS A 14 15.05 6.48 -1.25
N LEU A 15 15.56 7.30 -2.15
CA LEU A 15 15.57 7.03 -3.59
C LEU A 15 16.36 5.75 -3.93
N VAL A 16 17.57 5.62 -3.38
CA VAL A 16 18.44 4.44 -3.56
C VAL A 16 17.75 3.16 -3.10
N TYR A 17 16.97 3.23 -2.03
CA TYR A 17 16.27 2.08 -1.48
C TYR A 17 14.95 1.75 -2.20
N TYR A 18 14.13 2.76 -2.52
CA TYR A 18 12.81 2.54 -3.08
C TYR A 18 12.83 2.18 -4.58
N ILE A 19 13.88 2.52 -5.33
CA ILE A 19 14.05 2.06 -6.73
C ILE A 19 14.10 0.53 -6.83
N PRO A 20 15.04 -0.18 -6.17
CA PRO A 20 15.10 -1.64 -6.25
C PRO A 20 13.86 -2.27 -5.59
N ALA A 21 13.32 -1.67 -4.53
CA ALA A 21 12.09 -2.14 -3.90
C ALA A 21 10.88 -2.06 -4.85
N LEU A 22 10.79 -1.01 -5.68
CA LEU A 22 9.74 -0.85 -6.70
C LEU A 22 9.84 -1.96 -7.75
N VAL A 23 11.05 -2.24 -8.26
CA VAL A 23 11.24 -3.33 -9.23
C VAL A 23 10.83 -4.66 -8.61
N ALA A 24 11.27 -4.94 -7.38
CA ALA A 24 10.91 -6.16 -6.67
C ALA A 24 9.39 -6.26 -6.42
N SER A 25 8.72 -5.17 -6.02
CA SER A 25 7.28 -5.16 -5.79
C SER A 25 6.49 -5.39 -7.08
N ILE A 26 6.92 -4.81 -8.20
CA ILE A 26 6.32 -5.05 -9.53
C ILE A 26 6.47 -6.52 -9.93
N LEU A 27 7.65 -7.10 -9.77
CA LEU A 27 7.89 -8.51 -10.07
C LEU A 27 6.97 -9.42 -9.24
N VAL A 28 6.86 -9.16 -7.94
CA VAL A 28 5.95 -9.91 -7.06
C VAL A 28 4.50 -9.73 -7.49
N ALA A 29 4.06 -8.51 -7.79
CA ALA A 29 2.70 -8.24 -8.25
C ALA A 29 2.37 -8.95 -9.57
N SER A 30 3.33 -8.99 -10.51
CA SER A 30 3.17 -9.71 -11.79
C SER A 30 3.09 -11.22 -11.60
N ARG A 31 3.88 -11.81 -10.69
CA ARG A 31 3.91 -13.25 -10.42
C ARG A 31 2.63 -13.77 -9.79
N HIS A 32 2.03 -13.00 -8.87
CA HIS A 32 0.79 -13.38 -8.19
C HIS A 32 -0.49 -12.98 -8.94
N GLY A 33 -0.36 -12.23 -10.05
CA GLY A 33 -1.45 -11.81 -10.92
C GLY A 33 -2.23 -10.60 -10.39
N PHE A 34 -2.25 -9.50 -11.15
CA PHE A 34 -2.83 -8.21 -10.76
C PHE A 34 -4.29 -8.26 -10.24
N ARG A 35 -5.10 -9.23 -10.67
CA ARG A 35 -6.54 -9.29 -10.31
C ARG A 35 -6.83 -10.08 -9.02
N LYS A 36 -5.91 -10.95 -8.57
CA LYS A 36 -6.03 -11.73 -7.33
C LYS A 36 -5.09 -11.23 -6.22
N SER A 37 -4.22 -10.26 -6.52
CA SER A 37 -3.06 -9.86 -5.72
C SER A 37 -3.20 -8.45 -5.11
N SER A 38 -4.34 -8.17 -4.47
CA SER A 38 -4.71 -6.83 -3.96
C SER A 38 -3.66 -6.19 -3.04
N GLY A 39 -3.11 -6.94 -2.08
CA GLY A 39 -2.11 -6.41 -1.12
C GLY A 39 -0.79 -5.97 -1.75
N TRP A 40 -0.34 -6.67 -2.80
CA TRP A 40 0.95 -6.39 -3.46
C TRP A 40 0.92 -5.14 -4.33
N ILE A 41 -0.25 -4.83 -4.92
CA ILE A 41 -0.44 -3.61 -5.71
C ILE A 41 -0.29 -2.38 -4.82
N TYR A 42 -0.82 -2.41 -3.60
CA TYR A 42 -0.67 -1.29 -2.66
C TYR A 42 0.79 -1.04 -2.28
N LEU A 43 1.65 -2.06 -2.27
CA LEU A 43 3.10 -1.88 -2.06
C LEU A 43 3.78 -1.21 -3.24
N THR A 44 3.40 -1.56 -4.46
CA THR A 44 3.91 -0.87 -5.65
C THR A 44 3.48 0.60 -5.65
N ILE A 45 2.21 0.88 -5.34
CA ILE A 45 1.70 2.25 -5.20
C ILE A 45 2.49 3.01 -4.11
N PHE A 46 2.73 2.38 -2.97
CA PHE A 46 3.52 2.95 -1.88
C PHE A 46 4.94 3.33 -2.32
N CYS A 47 5.64 2.42 -3.02
CA CYS A 47 6.99 2.69 -3.53
C CYS A 47 7.00 3.87 -4.52
N VAL A 48 6.01 3.97 -5.41
CA VAL A 48 5.89 5.10 -6.35
C VAL A 48 5.70 6.42 -5.59
N ILE A 49 4.79 6.47 -4.61
CA ILE A 49 4.54 7.66 -3.79
C ILE A 49 5.82 8.10 -3.08
N ARG A 50 6.60 7.16 -2.53
CA ARG A 50 7.85 7.48 -1.82
C ARG A 50 8.96 7.98 -2.76
N ILE A 51 9.02 7.48 -3.99
CA ILE A 51 9.94 8.00 -5.01
C ILE A 51 9.53 9.44 -5.40
N VAL A 52 8.25 9.67 -5.71
CA VAL A 52 7.74 11.01 -6.08
C VAL A 52 7.95 12.01 -4.95
N GLY A 53 7.67 11.64 -3.70
CA GLY A 53 7.90 12.49 -2.54
C GLY A 53 9.39 12.85 -2.35
N SER A 54 10.29 11.89 -2.57
CA SER A 54 11.74 12.13 -2.47
C SER A 54 12.24 13.04 -3.59
N VAL A 55 11.75 12.87 -4.82
CA VAL A 55 12.07 13.75 -5.95
C VAL A 55 11.53 15.16 -5.73
N ALA A 56 10.31 15.31 -5.19
CA ALA A 56 9.75 16.62 -4.86
C ALA A 56 10.58 17.35 -3.79
N GLN A 57 11.06 16.64 -2.77
CA GLN A 57 11.97 17.20 -1.77
C GLN A 57 13.30 17.66 -2.39
N LEU A 58 13.85 16.90 -3.35
CA LEU A 58 15.06 17.29 -4.07
C LEU A 58 14.87 18.52 -4.96
N ILE A 59 13.71 18.68 -5.59
CA ILE A 59 13.39 19.84 -6.42
C ILE A 59 13.31 21.12 -5.58
N LEU A 60 12.72 21.05 -4.39
CA LEU A 60 12.60 22.20 -3.47
C LEU A 60 13.95 22.77 -3.04
N ILE A 61 15.00 21.94 -3.02
CA ILE A 61 16.36 22.39 -2.72
C ILE A 61 16.93 23.23 -3.86
N SER A 62 16.67 22.82 -5.11
CA SER A 62 17.13 23.55 -6.29
C SER A 62 16.27 24.79 -6.57
N ASN A 63 14.98 24.74 -6.25
CA ASN A 63 14.00 25.79 -6.50
C ASN A 63 13.04 25.93 -5.29
N PRO A 64 13.39 26.74 -4.28
CA PRO A 64 12.59 26.86 -3.05
C PRO A 64 11.24 27.56 -3.27
N SER A 65 11.06 28.28 -4.38
CA SER A 65 9.84 29.03 -4.70
C SER A 65 8.81 28.22 -5.51
N SER A 66 9.04 26.93 -5.75
CA SER A 66 8.08 26.11 -6.51
C SER A 66 6.96 25.60 -5.61
N ASP A 67 5.81 26.28 -5.63
CA ASP A 67 4.61 25.88 -4.88
C ASP A 67 4.16 24.45 -5.18
N GLY A 68 4.29 24.01 -6.45
CA GLY A 68 3.91 22.65 -6.84
C GLY A 68 4.73 21.56 -6.15
N ALA A 69 6.03 21.79 -5.93
CA ALA A 69 6.90 20.78 -5.31
C ALA A 69 6.69 20.69 -3.79
N SER A 70 6.39 21.82 -3.14
CA SER A 70 6.12 21.86 -1.69
C SER A 70 4.79 21.16 -1.39
N THR A 71 3.73 21.47 -2.13
CA THR A 71 2.45 20.76 -2.03
C THR A 71 2.61 19.27 -2.32
N THR A 72 3.36 18.89 -3.36
CA THR A 72 3.60 17.47 -3.69
C THR A 72 4.34 16.73 -2.57
N ALA A 73 5.38 17.33 -1.99
CA ALA A 73 6.13 16.73 -0.89
C ALA A 73 5.26 16.54 0.36
N LEU A 74 4.41 17.52 0.67
CA LEU A 74 3.45 17.44 1.78
C LEU A 74 2.43 16.31 1.56
N ILE A 75 1.78 16.27 0.39
CA ILE A 75 0.80 15.23 0.06
C ILE A 75 1.46 13.85 0.13
N CYS A 76 2.64 13.67 -0.47
CA CYS A 76 3.34 12.37 -0.45
C CYS A 76 3.70 11.90 0.97
N THR A 77 3.96 12.83 1.89
CA THR A 77 4.23 12.50 3.30
C THR A 77 2.97 12.00 3.99
N VAL A 78 1.84 12.66 3.78
CA VAL A 78 0.53 12.26 4.32
C VAL A 78 0.06 10.91 3.74
N LEU A 79 0.37 10.63 2.48
CA LEU A 79 0.04 9.38 1.82
C LEU A 79 0.82 8.15 2.36
N GLY A 80 1.84 8.32 3.21
CA GLY A 80 2.75 7.23 3.60
C GLY A 80 2.08 6.06 4.34
N LEU A 81 1.07 6.34 5.17
CA LEU A 81 0.44 5.32 6.03
C LEU A 81 -0.62 4.46 5.34
N ALA A 82 -1.50 5.09 4.55
CA ALA A 82 -2.69 4.42 4.05
C ALA A 82 -2.41 3.24 3.11
N PRO A 83 -1.49 3.34 2.12
CA PRO A 83 -1.14 2.22 1.26
C PRO A 83 -0.54 1.04 2.04
N LEU A 84 0.21 1.29 3.11
CA LEU A 84 0.78 0.23 3.95
C LEU A 84 -0.30 -0.51 4.77
N LEU A 85 -1.25 0.23 5.35
CA LEU A 85 -2.41 -0.37 6.03
C LEU A 85 -3.27 -1.17 5.04
N LEU A 86 -3.51 -0.63 3.84
CA LEU A 86 -4.23 -1.32 2.77
C LEU A 86 -3.48 -2.56 2.25
N ALA A 87 -2.15 -2.51 2.15
CA ALA A 87 -1.33 -3.68 1.81
C ALA A 87 -1.46 -4.77 2.87
N SER A 88 -1.36 -4.41 4.15
CA SER A 88 -1.53 -5.31 5.29
C SER A 88 -2.90 -6.00 5.26
N LEU A 89 -3.98 -5.22 5.06
CA LEU A 89 -5.34 -5.73 4.91
C LEU A 89 -5.49 -6.63 3.69
N GLY A 90 -4.89 -6.27 2.56
CA GLY A 90 -4.93 -7.08 1.34
C GLY A 90 -4.23 -8.43 1.50
N LEU A 91 -3.10 -8.48 2.21
CA LEU A 91 -2.42 -9.73 2.56
C LEU A 91 -3.25 -10.56 3.56
N LEU A 92 -3.85 -9.91 4.56
CA LEU A 92 -4.67 -10.56 5.56
C LEU A 92 -5.95 -11.16 4.96
N ALA A 93 -6.61 -10.44 4.04
CA ALA A 93 -7.77 -10.92 3.31
C ALA A 93 -7.45 -12.19 2.50
N ARG A 94 -6.27 -12.24 1.87
CA ARG A 94 -5.79 -13.46 1.19
C ARG A 94 -5.59 -14.62 2.18
N CYS A 95 -5.03 -14.37 3.35
CA CYS A 95 -4.87 -15.40 4.40
C CYS A 95 -6.23 -15.95 4.84
N TYR A 96 -7.18 -15.07 5.12
CA TYR A 96 -8.53 -15.46 5.53
C TYR A 96 -9.22 -16.31 4.47
N TYR A 97 -9.10 -15.94 3.20
CA TYR A 97 -9.63 -16.74 2.09
C TYR A 97 -9.01 -18.14 2.03
N SER A 98 -7.70 -18.27 2.29
CA SER A 98 -7.05 -19.58 2.33
C SER A 98 -7.47 -20.44 3.52
N ILE A 99 -7.82 -19.85 4.66
CA ILE A 99 -8.17 -20.55 5.90
C ILE A 99 -9.67 -20.94 5.91
N LEU A 100 -10.54 -20.06 5.40
CA LEU A 100 -12.00 -20.20 5.46
C LEU A 100 -12.58 -20.94 4.24
N LYS A 101 -12.09 -22.14 3.90
CA LYS A 101 -12.70 -22.99 2.85
C LYS A 101 -14.19 -23.36 3.08
N GLN A 102 -14.84 -22.85 4.14
CA GLN A 102 -16.25 -23.12 4.47
C GLN A 102 -17.18 -21.96 4.05
N PRO A 103 -18.36 -22.27 3.46
CA PRO A 103 -19.20 -21.26 2.79
C PRO A 103 -19.91 -20.26 3.73
N TRP A 104 -20.28 -20.65 4.96
CA TRP A 104 -21.17 -19.82 5.79
C TRP A 104 -20.48 -18.76 6.66
N SER A 105 -19.24 -18.96 7.12
CA SER A 105 -18.48 -17.97 7.90
C SER A 105 -17.69 -16.97 7.03
N THR A 106 -17.58 -17.26 5.73
CA THR A 106 -16.81 -16.46 4.78
C THR A 106 -17.46 -15.11 4.48
N VAL A 107 -18.80 -15.04 4.43
CA VAL A 107 -19.53 -13.81 4.08
C VAL A 107 -19.34 -12.73 5.15
N PHE A 108 -19.47 -13.09 6.44
CA PHE A 108 -19.28 -12.15 7.54
C PHE A 108 -17.83 -11.67 7.65
N SER A 109 -16.86 -12.56 7.47
CA SER A 109 -15.44 -12.20 7.49
C SER A 109 -15.05 -11.29 6.31
N LEU A 110 -15.58 -11.54 5.12
CA LEU A 110 -15.35 -10.68 3.95
C LEU A 110 -16.02 -9.31 4.10
N PHE A 111 -17.22 -9.25 4.66
CA PHE A 111 -17.88 -7.97 4.93
C PHE A 111 -17.10 -7.15 5.96
N GLY A 112 -16.60 -7.79 7.03
CA GLY A 112 -15.72 -7.15 8.00
C GLY A 112 -14.42 -6.62 7.37
N LEU A 113 -13.76 -7.41 6.52
CA LEU A 113 -12.54 -6.96 5.80
C LEU A 113 -12.82 -5.77 4.87
N ARG A 114 -13.98 -5.76 4.20
CA ARG A 114 -14.41 -4.64 3.35
C ARG A 114 -14.68 -3.39 4.16
N ALA A 115 -15.37 -3.51 5.29
CA ALA A 115 -15.61 -2.40 6.19
C ALA A 115 -14.30 -1.79 6.68
N VAL A 116 -13.35 -2.63 7.12
CA VAL A 116 -12.02 -2.17 7.59
C VAL A 116 -11.19 -1.53 6.47
N GLN A 117 -11.40 -1.90 5.20
CA GLN A 117 -10.73 -1.28 4.05
C GLN A 117 -11.24 0.15 3.76
N ILE A 118 -12.50 0.45 4.08
CA ILE A 118 -13.08 1.77 3.86
C ILE A 118 -12.45 2.79 4.82
N LEU A 119 -12.16 2.40 6.07
CA LEU A 119 -11.56 3.27 7.09
C LEU A 119 -10.27 3.98 6.63
N PRO A 120 -9.19 3.27 6.21
CA PRO A 120 -7.95 3.92 5.77
C PRO A 120 -8.14 4.68 4.46
N THR A 121 -9.11 4.32 3.63
CA THR A 121 -9.42 5.06 2.40
C THR A 121 -10.07 6.42 2.72
N VAL A 122 -11.05 6.44 3.63
CA VAL A 122 -11.70 7.66 4.10
C VAL A 122 -10.70 8.54 4.87
N GLY A 123 -9.92 7.93 5.77
CA GLY A 123 -8.85 8.62 6.50
C GLY A 123 -7.86 9.30 5.56
N LEU A 124 -7.44 8.60 4.50
CA LEU A 124 -6.57 9.14 3.47
C LEU A 124 -7.16 10.36 2.77
N ILE A 125 -8.42 10.29 2.33
CA ILE A 125 -9.09 11.40 1.66
C ILE A 125 -9.18 12.62 2.59
N LEU A 126 -9.55 12.41 3.86
CA LEU A 126 -9.61 13.48 4.85
C LEU A 126 -8.24 14.12 5.09
N SER A 127 -7.19 13.31 5.20
CA SER A 127 -5.83 13.83 5.39
C SER A 127 -5.32 14.59 4.17
N ILE A 128 -5.66 14.18 2.95
CA ILE A 128 -5.33 14.96 1.73
C ILE A 128 -6.07 16.29 1.73
N VAL A 129 -7.39 16.29 1.99
CA VAL A 129 -8.20 17.51 2.02
C VAL A 129 -7.71 18.48 3.10
N GLY A 130 -7.31 17.97 4.25
CA GLY A 130 -6.67 18.79 5.28
C GLY A 130 -5.33 19.35 4.80
N ALA A 131 -4.46 18.51 4.23
CA ALA A 131 -3.17 18.97 3.72
C ALA A 131 -3.27 20.04 2.62
N THR A 132 -4.32 20.01 1.78
CA THR A 132 -4.54 21.02 0.72
C THR A 132 -5.17 22.31 1.22
N ASN A 133 -5.86 22.28 2.37
CA ASN A 133 -6.54 23.45 2.93
C ASN A 133 -5.66 24.24 3.92
N ALA A 134 -4.52 23.71 4.31
CA ALA A 134 -3.55 24.40 5.15
C ALA A 134 -2.63 25.27 4.28
N ASN A 135 -2.48 26.55 4.65
CA ASN A 135 -1.62 27.48 3.91
C ASN A 135 -0.15 27.38 4.35
N THR A 136 0.10 26.82 5.54
CA THR A 136 1.44 26.56 6.08
C THR A 136 1.54 25.20 6.75
N ALA A 137 2.74 24.60 6.79
CA ALA A 137 2.96 23.27 7.37
C ALA A 137 2.57 23.18 8.87
N ALA A 138 2.61 24.30 9.60
CA ALA A 138 2.20 24.37 11.01
C ALA A 138 0.66 24.46 11.19
N GLU A 139 -0.09 24.78 10.14
CA GLU A 139 -1.56 24.79 10.16
C GLU A 139 -2.14 23.40 9.87
N ILE A 140 -1.39 22.52 9.19
CA ILE A 140 -1.78 21.13 8.93
C ILE A 140 -2.06 20.41 10.26
N ASP A 141 -1.16 20.56 11.24
CA ASP A 141 -1.30 19.91 12.55
C ASP A 141 -2.47 20.49 13.38
N LYS A 142 -2.88 21.73 13.08
CA LYS A 142 -4.00 22.40 13.78
C LYS A 142 -5.36 22.04 13.19
N GLN A 143 -5.42 21.56 11.95
CA GLN A 143 -6.68 21.33 11.28
C GLN A 143 -7.37 20.05 11.77
N ASP A 144 -8.63 20.20 12.19
CA ASP A 144 -9.41 19.08 12.73
C ASP A 144 -9.62 17.95 11.71
N THR A 145 -9.63 18.27 10.41
CA THR A 145 -9.77 17.29 9.32
C THR A 145 -8.62 16.28 9.31
N VAL A 146 -7.37 16.73 9.50
CA VAL A 146 -6.19 15.85 9.53
C VAL A 146 -6.18 15.00 10.79
N LYS A 147 -6.58 15.57 11.94
CA LYS A 147 -6.70 14.84 13.22
C LYS A 147 -7.69 13.68 13.10
N ILE A 148 -8.86 13.93 12.51
CA ILE A 148 -9.86 12.88 12.26
C ILE A 148 -9.25 11.79 11.36
N GLY A 149 -8.50 12.15 10.31
CA GLY A 149 -7.80 11.19 9.46
C GLY A 149 -6.83 10.29 10.22
N VAL A 150 -6.02 10.86 11.13
CA VAL A 150 -5.07 10.09 11.95
C VAL A 150 -5.79 9.18 12.97
N VAL A 151 -6.91 9.62 13.54
CA VAL A 151 -7.76 8.75 14.38
C VAL A 151 -8.30 7.57 13.55
N LEU A 152 -8.76 7.81 12.33
CA LEU A 152 -9.23 6.73 11.42
C LEU A 152 -8.12 5.73 11.07
N PHE A 153 -6.89 6.19 10.84
CA PHE A 153 -5.74 5.29 10.64
C PHE A 153 -5.44 4.45 11.87
N THR A 154 -5.57 5.03 13.07
CA THR A 154 -5.37 4.32 14.33
C THR A 154 -6.43 3.23 14.54
N VAL A 155 -7.71 3.55 14.29
CA VAL A 155 -8.81 2.58 14.37
C VAL A 155 -8.65 1.47 13.32
N SER A 156 -8.21 1.83 12.10
CA SER A 156 -7.89 0.85 11.06
C SER A 156 -6.76 -0.09 11.51
N PHE A 157 -5.68 0.44 12.08
CA PHE A 157 -4.57 -0.35 12.60
C PHE A 157 -5.02 -1.30 13.72
N ALA A 158 -5.80 -0.82 14.69
CA ALA A 158 -6.36 -1.67 15.76
C ALA A 158 -7.22 -2.82 15.21
N SER A 159 -8.01 -2.54 14.17
CA SER A 159 -8.83 -3.53 13.48
C SER A 159 -7.96 -4.58 12.76
N ILE A 160 -6.86 -4.17 12.12
CA ILE A 160 -5.89 -5.09 11.49
C ILE A 160 -5.24 -5.99 12.54
N CYS A 161 -4.83 -5.44 13.70
CA CYS A 161 -4.28 -6.22 14.80
C CYS A 161 -5.25 -7.29 15.29
N LEU A 162 -6.52 -6.91 15.48
CA LEU A 162 -7.58 -7.83 15.91
C LEU A 162 -7.79 -8.95 14.88
N LEU A 163 -7.91 -8.60 13.60
CA LEU A 163 -8.05 -9.57 12.50
C LEU A 163 -6.81 -10.48 12.40
N CYS A 164 -5.61 -9.96 12.60
CA CYS A 164 -4.38 -10.75 12.60
C CYS A 164 -4.35 -11.73 13.80
N GLY A 165 -4.83 -11.30 14.96
CA GLY A 165 -5.00 -12.16 16.14
C GLY A 165 -5.97 -13.30 15.89
N ILE A 166 -7.16 -13.00 15.36
CA ILE A 166 -8.16 -14.02 15.01
C ILE A 166 -7.59 -14.97 13.94
N ALA A 167 -6.96 -14.47 12.88
CA ALA A 167 -6.32 -15.29 11.86
C ALA A 167 -5.26 -16.22 12.44
N SER A 168 -4.47 -15.75 13.41
CA SER A 168 -3.46 -16.55 14.10
C SER A 168 -4.07 -17.67 14.95
N LEU A 169 -5.18 -17.40 15.65
CA LEU A 169 -5.91 -18.41 16.42
C LEU A 169 -6.54 -19.47 15.51
N LEU A 170 -7.16 -19.04 14.41
CA LEU A 170 -7.73 -19.95 13.41
C LEU A 170 -6.65 -20.81 12.74
N ALA A 171 -5.50 -20.23 12.42
CA ALA A 171 -4.37 -20.95 11.81
C ALA A 171 -3.71 -21.97 12.76
N LYS A 172 -3.85 -21.81 14.08
CA LYS A 172 -3.43 -22.83 15.05
C LYS A 172 -4.38 -24.03 15.05
N LYS A 173 -5.69 -23.79 14.87
CA LYS A 173 -6.72 -24.84 14.87
C LYS A 173 -6.77 -25.63 13.55
N THR A 174 -6.47 -24.99 12.42
CA THR A 174 -6.55 -25.63 11.09
C THR A 174 -5.17 -26.10 10.61
N LYS A 175 -5.06 -27.36 10.14
CA LYS A 175 -3.82 -27.91 9.57
C LYS A 175 -3.47 -27.34 8.18
N GLY A 176 -4.44 -26.80 7.46
CA GLY A 176 -4.27 -26.12 6.17
C GLY A 176 -4.47 -24.62 6.27
N GLY A 177 -3.40 -23.85 6.07
CA GLY A 177 -3.45 -22.40 5.97
C GLY A 177 -2.08 -21.85 5.65
N GLU A 178 -2.00 -20.75 4.89
CA GLU A 178 -0.76 -20.07 4.56
C GLU A 178 -0.15 -19.36 5.79
N LYS A 179 0.30 -20.14 6.80
CA LYS A 179 0.89 -19.66 8.07
C LYS A 179 2.06 -18.69 7.87
N ARG A 180 2.67 -18.71 6.68
CA ARG A 180 3.78 -17.84 6.31
C ARG A 180 3.35 -16.38 6.15
N LEU A 181 2.20 -16.10 5.53
CA LEU A 181 1.74 -14.71 5.38
C LEU A 181 1.28 -14.13 6.70
N ILE A 182 0.54 -14.90 7.52
CA ILE A 182 0.10 -14.44 8.84
C ILE A 182 1.31 -14.06 9.69
N ARG A 183 2.37 -14.87 9.65
CA ARG A 183 3.62 -14.58 10.35
C ARG A 183 4.29 -13.32 9.81
N ALA A 184 4.32 -13.11 8.49
CA ALA A 184 4.88 -11.91 7.88
C ALA A 184 4.12 -10.64 8.30
N VAL A 185 2.78 -10.69 8.27
CA VAL A 185 1.94 -9.57 8.75
C VAL A 185 2.17 -9.33 10.24
N ALA A 186 2.21 -10.39 11.05
CA ALA A 186 2.48 -10.28 12.48
C ALA A 186 3.86 -9.68 12.79
N PHE A 187 4.89 -9.97 11.98
CA PHE A 187 6.21 -9.35 12.11
C PHE A 187 6.23 -7.89 11.63
N ALA A 188 5.38 -7.50 10.68
CA ALA A 188 5.27 -6.12 10.20
C ALA A 188 4.44 -5.21 11.15
N LEU A 189 3.47 -5.78 11.87
CA LEU A 189 2.61 -5.04 12.81
C LEU A 189 3.35 -4.21 13.87
N PRO A 190 4.42 -4.69 14.55
CA PRO A 190 5.14 -3.85 15.52
C PRO A 190 5.79 -2.63 14.87
N PHE A 191 6.29 -2.73 13.64
CA PHE A 191 6.82 -1.56 12.91
C PHE A 191 5.70 -0.59 12.54
N LEU A 192 4.54 -1.10 12.08
CA LEU A 192 3.38 -0.24 11.83
C LEU A 192 2.83 0.42 13.10
N LEU A 193 2.94 -0.24 14.26
CA LEU A 193 2.51 0.32 15.54
C LEU A 193 3.33 1.58 15.87
N VAL A 194 4.65 1.51 15.77
CA VAL A 194 5.50 2.66 16.09
C VAL A 194 5.21 3.82 15.15
N ARG A 195 4.98 3.55 13.86
CA ARG A 195 4.59 4.55 12.86
C ARG A 195 3.28 5.25 13.19
N VAL A 196 2.26 4.49 13.62
CA VAL A 196 0.96 5.03 14.01
C VAL A 196 1.08 5.86 15.29
N ILE A 197 1.87 5.39 16.27
CA ILE A 197 2.15 6.14 17.51
C ILE A 197 2.86 7.45 17.17
N TYR A 198 3.87 7.43 16.31
CA TYR A 198 4.56 8.64 15.86
C TYR A 198 3.59 9.64 15.21
N SER A 199 2.65 9.16 14.40
CA SER A 199 1.66 10.02 13.76
C SER A 199 0.67 10.62 14.76
N LEU A 200 0.31 9.88 15.82
CA LEU A 200 -0.48 10.42 16.93
C LEU A 200 0.31 11.47 17.72
N VAL A 201 1.58 11.20 18.01
CA VAL A 201 2.45 12.15 18.73
C VAL A 201 2.71 13.41 17.90
N ALA A 202 2.90 13.29 16.58
CA ALA A 202 3.06 14.45 15.71
C ALA A 202 1.81 15.33 15.69
N MET A 203 0.60 14.73 15.65
CA MET A 203 -0.65 15.50 15.57
C MET A 203 -1.18 16.02 16.92
N PHE A 204 -0.99 15.27 18.01
CA PHE A 204 -1.50 15.63 19.34
C PHE A 204 -0.39 16.17 20.26
N GLY A 205 0.87 15.96 19.92
CA GLY A 205 2.02 16.48 20.65
C GLY A 205 2.17 17.96 20.39
N ASN A 206 1.80 18.76 21.38
CA ASN A 206 1.89 20.22 21.36
C ASN A 206 3.36 20.74 21.43
N ARG A 207 4.34 19.95 20.98
CA ARG A 207 5.78 20.25 21.01
C ARG A 207 6.31 20.43 19.58
N SER A 208 6.99 21.55 19.37
CA SER A 208 7.63 21.97 18.11
C SER A 208 8.70 21.01 17.57
N ASP A 209 9.11 20.00 18.34
CA ASP A 209 10.13 19.02 17.92
C ASP A 209 9.57 17.89 17.04
N PHE A 210 8.23 17.74 17.00
CA PHE A 210 7.53 16.70 16.25
C PHE A 210 6.67 17.24 15.10
N SER A 211 6.58 18.57 14.95
CA SER A 211 5.79 19.18 13.89
C SER A 211 6.52 19.13 12.55
N LEU A 212 5.76 18.90 11.47
CA LEU A 212 6.26 18.73 10.10
C LEU A 212 7.05 19.94 9.55
N GLY A 213 7.00 21.09 10.24
CA GLY A 213 7.57 22.36 9.81
C GLY A 213 8.82 22.83 10.57
N ASN A 214 9.30 22.12 11.59
CA ASN A 214 10.48 22.56 12.34
C ASN A 214 11.76 22.00 11.71
N GLY A 215 12.56 22.85 11.08
CA GLY A 215 13.84 22.50 10.42
C GLY A 215 14.97 22.11 11.38
N SER A 216 14.66 21.76 12.63
CA SER A 216 15.65 21.32 13.61
C SER A 216 16.18 19.93 13.24
N THR A 217 17.50 19.76 13.32
CA THR A 217 18.19 18.50 13.01
C THR A 217 17.67 17.32 13.84
N ALA A 218 17.19 17.58 15.06
CA ALA A 218 16.57 16.59 15.92
C ALA A 218 15.23 16.08 15.35
N ALA A 219 14.35 16.98 14.88
CA ALA A 219 13.06 16.63 14.31
C ALA A 219 13.23 15.75 13.05
N VAL A 220 14.11 16.18 12.14
CA VAL A 220 14.42 15.43 10.90
C VAL A 220 14.98 14.03 11.21
N THR A 221 15.82 13.92 12.25
CA THR A 221 16.37 12.63 12.68
C THR A 221 15.29 11.72 13.26
N ILE A 222 14.40 12.25 14.09
CA ILE A 222 13.29 11.47 14.67
C ILE A 222 12.34 10.99 13.57
N SER A 223 11.95 11.85 12.62
CA SER A 223 11.12 11.46 11.49
C SER A 223 11.81 10.41 10.61
N LEU A 224 13.14 10.47 10.45
CA LEU A 224 13.87 9.45 9.71
C LEU A 224 13.75 8.07 10.36
N PHE A 225 13.98 7.98 11.67
CA PHE A 225 13.96 6.70 12.38
C PHE A 225 12.54 6.17 12.61
N MET A 226 11.59 7.03 12.97
CA MET A 226 10.23 6.61 13.36
C MET A 226 9.24 6.59 12.19
N GLU A 227 9.55 7.22 11.06
CA GLU A 227 8.73 7.15 9.86
C GLU A 227 9.40 6.34 8.76
N VAL A 228 10.62 6.71 8.35
CA VAL A 228 11.20 6.13 7.12
C VAL A 228 11.72 4.71 7.34
N LEU A 229 12.41 4.48 8.45
CA LEU A 229 13.03 3.17 8.73
C LEU A 229 11.99 2.05 8.87
N GLU A 230 10.88 2.33 9.54
CA GLU A 230 9.81 1.36 9.77
C GLU A 230 9.09 1.00 8.47
N GLU A 231 8.84 2.00 7.62
CA GLU A 231 8.28 1.77 6.30
C GLU A 231 9.20 0.93 5.43
N CYS A 232 10.50 1.21 5.47
CA CYS A 232 11.50 0.38 4.81
C CYS A 232 11.43 -1.08 5.31
N ALA A 233 11.41 -1.30 6.63
CA ALA A 233 11.33 -2.63 7.22
C ALA A 233 10.07 -3.39 6.79
N VAL A 234 8.90 -2.72 6.83
CA VAL A 234 7.62 -3.31 6.42
C VAL A 234 7.63 -3.69 4.94
N VAL A 235 8.14 -2.81 4.06
CA VAL A 235 8.26 -3.10 2.62
C VAL A 235 9.17 -4.30 2.38
N LEU A 236 10.31 -4.42 3.06
CA LEU A 236 11.20 -5.58 2.91
C LEU A 236 10.52 -6.88 3.35
N ILE A 237 9.89 -6.88 4.52
CA ILE A 237 9.21 -8.06 5.05
C ILE A 237 8.15 -8.54 4.05
N TYR A 238 7.37 -7.61 3.50
CA TYR A 238 6.37 -7.96 2.52
C TYR A 238 7.00 -8.42 1.21
N VAL A 239 7.88 -7.65 0.57
CA VAL A 239 8.53 -8.06 -0.70
C VAL A 239 9.17 -9.43 -0.57
N PHE A 240 9.90 -9.70 0.51
CA PHE A 240 10.50 -11.01 0.79
C PHE A 240 9.46 -12.12 0.92
N THR A 241 8.36 -11.85 1.62
CA THR A 241 7.23 -12.78 1.74
C THR A 241 6.62 -13.09 0.38
N GLY A 242 6.46 -12.09 -0.48
CA GLY A 242 5.87 -12.23 -1.80
C GLY A 242 6.74 -13.01 -2.78
N LEU A 243 8.06 -12.85 -2.69
CA LEU A 243 9.04 -13.63 -3.46
C LEU A 243 9.08 -15.09 -3.02
N LYS A 244 8.86 -15.36 -1.72
CA LYS A 244 8.94 -16.71 -1.15
C LYS A 244 7.64 -17.50 -1.22
N LEU A 245 6.54 -16.87 -1.63
CA LEU A 245 5.24 -17.52 -1.69
C LEU A 245 5.06 -18.22 -3.04
N PRO A 246 4.73 -19.54 -3.08
CA PRO A 246 4.48 -20.23 -4.33
C PRO A 246 3.26 -19.64 -5.06
N THR A 247 3.35 -19.59 -6.38
CA THR A 247 2.24 -19.20 -7.26
C THR A 247 1.15 -20.26 -7.19
N VAL A 248 -0.09 -19.85 -6.91
CA VAL A 248 -1.24 -20.76 -6.96
C VAL A 248 -1.38 -21.25 -8.41
N PRO A 249 -1.24 -22.56 -8.70
CA PRO A 249 -1.48 -23.08 -10.04
C PRO A 249 -2.93 -22.82 -10.43
N VAL A 250 -3.13 -22.32 -11.64
CA VAL A 250 -4.45 -22.23 -12.27
C VAL A 250 -4.75 -23.64 -12.76
N ASP A 251 -5.40 -24.45 -11.93
CA ASP A 251 -5.91 -25.74 -12.38
C ASP A 251 -7.03 -25.49 -13.39
N ALA A 252 -6.85 -26.02 -14.60
CA ALA A 252 -7.60 -25.67 -15.81
C ALA A 252 -8.94 -26.42 -15.98
N ASP A 253 -9.61 -26.81 -14.89
CA ASP A 253 -10.77 -27.73 -14.96
C ASP A 253 -12.06 -27.25 -14.26
N GLU A 254 -12.12 -26.03 -13.71
CA GLU A 254 -13.34 -25.51 -13.04
C GLU A 254 -14.03 -24.34 -13.78
N ASP A 255 -13.86 -24.25 -15.10
CA ASP A 255 -14.34 -23.12 -15.90
C ASP A 255 -15.87 -23.08 -16.10
N GLY A 256 -16.59 -24.19 -15.86
CA GLY A 256 -18.06 -24.24 -16.04
C GLY A 256 -18.87 -23.70 -14.85
N VAL A 257 -18.47 -24.04 -13.61
CA VAL A 257 -19.24 -23.72 -12.40
C VAL A 257 -18.87 -22.34 -11.82
N ASN A 258 -17.61 -21.93 -12.00
CA ASN A 258 -17.14 -20.64 -11.48
C ASN A 258 -17.77 -19.44 -12.20
N LEU A 259 -18.29 -19.56 -13.43
CA LEU A 259 -18.83 -18.39 -14.15
C LEU A 259 -20.11 -17.82 -13.49
N ALA A 260 -20.98 -18.66 -12.93
CA ALA A 260 -22.19 -18.20 -12.25
C ALA A 260 -21.86 -17.43 -10.94
N CYS A 261 -20.92 -17.94 -10.14
CA CYS A 261 -20.43 -17.25 -8.92
C CYS A 261 -19.47 -16.08 -9.21
N ARG A 262 -18.90 -15.98 -10.42
CA ARG A 262 -17.94 -14.94 -10.82
C ARG A 262 -18.59 -13.67 -11.35
N SER A 263 -19.89 -13.73 -11.69
CA SER A 263 -20.68 -12.56 -12.07
C SER A 263 -20.93 -11.61 -10.88
N GLU A 264 -21.15 -12.14 -9.67
CA GLU A 264 -21.34 -11.30 -8.47
C GLU A 264 -20.03 -10.69 -7.91
N ARG A 265 -18.85 -11.11 -8.41
CA ARG A 265 -17.52 -10.69 -7.92
C ARG A 265 -16.84 -9.58 -8.72
N GLY A 266 -17.60 -8.79 -9.49
CA GLY A 266 -17.04 -7.86 -10.47
C GLY A 266 -17.63 -6.45 -10.45
N GLY A 267 -17.81 -5.83 -9.29
CA GLY A 267 -18.37 -4.47 -9.18
C GLY A 267 -17.52 -3.52 -8.35
N PHE A 268 -16.21 -3.37 -8.65
CA PHE A 268 -15.41 -2.27 -8.11
C PHE A 268 -15.66 -1.04 -8.99
N GLY A 269 -16.80 -0.38 -8.77
CA GLY A 269 -17.07 0.93 -9.35
C GLY A 269 -16.21 1.98 -8.64
N SER A 270 -15.16 2.47 -9.31
CA SER A 270 -15.14 3.85 -9.79
C SER A 270 -13.89 4.15 -10.62
N GLY A 271 -14.11 4.81 -11.77
CA GLY A 271 -13.18 5.81 -12.30
C GLY A 271 -11.90 5.32 -13.01
N LYS A 272 -12.01 5.04 -14.31
CA LYS A 272 -11.00 5.30 -15.36
C LYS A 272 -9.64 4.57 -15.35
N PHE A 273 -9.15 3.93 -14.29
CA PHE A 273 -7.85 3.24 -14.34
C PHE A 273 -7.90 1.80 -14.88
N GLY A 274 -9.08 1.20 -15.03
CA GLY A 274 -9.25 -0.14 -15.61
C GLY A 274 -9.02 -0.22 -17.13
N LEU A 275 -9.03 0.91 -17.83
CA LEU A 275 -8.92 0.92 -19.31
C LEU A 275 -7.47 0.71 -19.79
N PHE A 276 -6.48 1.15 -19.02
CA PHE A 276 -5.07 0.99 -19.39
C PHE A 276 -4.57 -0.46 -19.29
N SER A 277 -5.18 -1.30 -18.44
CA SER A 277 -4.86 -2.74 -18.39
C SER A 277 -5.60 -3.57 -19.44
N LEU A 278 -6.72 -3.08 -19.98
CA LEU A 278 -7.50 -3.76 -21.02
C LEU A 278 -6.90 -3.54 -22.41
N GLY A 279 -6.33 -2.35 -22.68
CA GLY A 279 -5.66 -2.06 -23.95
C GLY A 279 -4.49 -2.99 -24.26
N ALA A 280 -3.66 -3.30 -23.26
CA ALA A 280 -2.49 -4.19 -23.45
C ALA A 280 -2.88 -5.66 -23.70
N ALA A 281 -3.98 -6.14 -23.10
CA ALA A 281 -4.42 -7.53 -23.24
C ALA A 281 -5.20 -7.80 -24.55
N VAL A 282 -5.89 -6.79 -25.10
CA VAL A 282 -6.60 -6.91 -26.37
C VAL A 282 -5.64 -6.78 -27.56
N LEU A 283 -4.59 -5.96 -27.45
CA LEU A 283 -3.60 -5.79 -28.53
C LEU A 283 -2.73 -7.05 -28.74
N GLY A 284 -2.45 -7.82 -27.68
CA GLY A 284 -1.68 -9.06 -27.77
C GLY A 284 -2.45 -10.26 -28.38
N ARG A 285 -3.78 -10.19 -28.49
CA ARG A 285 -4.60 -11.25 -29.11
C ARG A 285 -4.95 -10.97 -30.57
N ALA A 286 -4.88 -9.71 -31.03
CA ALA A 286 -5.16 -9.36 -32.42
C ALA A 286 -4.06 -9.81 -33.39
N THR A 287 -2.80 -9.87 -32.95
CA THR A 287 -1.66 -10.27 -33.80
C THR A 287 -1.49 -11.79 -33.96
N LYS A 288 -2.09 -12.61 -33.10
CA LYS A 288 -1.96 -14.08 -33.18
C LYS A 288 -3.03 -14.75 -34.07
N LYS A 289 -4.08 -14.03 -34.48
CA LYS A 289 -5.16 -14.59 -35.31
C LYS A 289 -4.92 -14.48 -36.82
N HIS A 290 -3.88 -13.75 -37.26
CA HIS A 290 -3.65 -13.48 -38.69
C HIS A 290 -2.54 -14.33 -39.35
N ASN A 291 -1.92 -15.28 -38.63
CA ASN A 291 -0.77 -16.06 -39.13
C ASN A 291 -1.02 -17.58 -39.20
N GLY A 292 -2.27 -17.99 -39.44
CA GLY A 292 -2.65 -19.41 -39.39
C GLY A 292 -3.68 -19.84 -40.43
N TYR A 293 -3.65 -19.25 -41.62
CA TYR A 293 -4.43 -19.73 -42.77
C TYR A 293 -3.61 -19.52 -44.06
N GLY A 294 -2.59 -20.36 -44.21
CA GLY A 294 -1.83 -20.52 -45.45
C GLY A 294 -1.55 -22.00 -45.63
N ASP A 295 -2.01 -22.52 -46.76
CA ASP A 295 -1.64 -23.78 -47.39
C ASP A 295 -2.01 -25.09 -46.70
N VAL A 296 -3.05 -25.78 -47.21
CA VAL A 296 -2.89 -27.04 -47.96
C VAL A 296 -4.17 -27.29 -48.79
N GLN A 297 -4.13 -26.96 -50.09
CA GLN A 297 -5.02 -27.57 -51.09
C GLN A 297 -4.40 -27.48 -52.48
N SER A 298 -3.67 -28.53 -52.92
CA SER A 298 -3.62 -28.94 -54.34
C SER A 298 -2.89 -30.27 -54.56
N ARG A 299 -3.63 -31.21 -55.16
CA ARG A 299 -3.24 -32.44 -55.88
C ARG A 299 -2.72 -33.64 -55.10
#